data_AF-A0A2E7HAM9-F1
#
_entry.id   AF-A0A2E7HAM9-F1
#
_cell.length_a   1.000
_cell.length_b   1.000
_cell.length_c   1.000
_cell.angle_alpha   90.00
_cell.angle_beta   90.00
_cell.angle_gamma   90.00
#
_symmetry.space_group_name_H-M   'P 1'
#
loop_
_entity.id
_entity.type
_entity.pdbx_description
1 polymer ?
#
loop_
_entity_poly.entity_id
_entity_poly.type
_entity_poly.pdbx_seq_one_letter_code
_entity_poly.pdbx_strand_id
1 'polypeptide(L)'
;MVLMTKNIAKQSYLNSDIPRVILDRLPIYLRILSQLQQEEIKITSSNKISQYVPIESSQIRKDLTYLGINGINGKGYSVKTLKQSLQKLLGLDASWNAVLIGGSTLGRSAMEFMKQKKISNIQNSCSIRSKHQNDRQKNF
;
A
#
# COMPACT_ATOMS: atom_id res chain seq x y z
N MET A 1 -33.53 -14.53 -19.80
CA MET A 1 -32.69 -13.45 -19.22
C MET A 1 -31.59 -14.12 -18.43
N VAL A 2 -30.44 -14.34 -19.07
CA VAL A 2 -29.32 -15.10 -18.50
C VAL A 2 -28.58 -14.20 -17.52
N LEU A 3 -28.67 -14.50 -16.22
CA LEU A 3 -27.75 -13.93 -15.23
C LEU A 3 -26.37 -14.50 -15.55
N MET A 4 -25.59 -13.75 -16.33
CA MET A 4 -24.16 -14.01 -16.50
C MET A 4 -23.52 -13.83 -15.12
N THR A 5 -23.34 -14.93 -14.40
CA THR A 5 -22.47 -14.99 -13.24
C THR A 5 -21.07 -14.66 -13.74
N LYS A 6 -20.72 -13.37 -13.69
CA LYS A 6 -19.34 -12.92 -13.90
C LYS A 6 -18.51 -13.66 -12.87
N ASN A 7 -17.76 -14.64 -13.36
CA ASN A 7 -16.72 -15.34 -12.66
C ASN A 7 -15.70 -14.26 -12.23
N ILE A 8 -15.90 -13.73 -11.03
CA ILE A 8 -14.91 -12.93 -10.35
C ILE A 8 -13.79 -13.92 -10.12
N ALA A 9 -12.79 -13.90 -11.00
CA ALA A 9 -11.61 -14.71 -10.90
C ALA A 9 -11.10 -14.56 -9.47
N LYS A 10 -11.33 -15.59 -8.65
CA LYS A 10 -10.65 -15.79 -7.37
C LYS A 10 -9.20 -16.05 -7.75
N GLN A 11 -8.48 -15.01 -8.13
CA GLN A 11 -7.04 -15.06 -8.13
C GLN A 11 -6.71 -15.10 -6.64
N SER A 12 -6.56 -16.30 -6.09
CA SER A 12 -6.14 -16.52 -4.70
C SER A 12 -4.68 -16.07 -4.61
N TYR A 13 -4.46 -14.77 -4.47
CA TYR A 13 -3.13 -14.17 -4.28
C TYR A 13 -2.46 -14.70 -3.00
N LEU A 14 -3.26 -15.20 -2.07
CA LEU A 14 -2.83 -15.79 -0.82
C LEU A 14 -3.04 -17.30 -0.91
N ASN A 15 -1.96 -18.06 -0.69
CA ASN A 15 -2.04 -19.50 -0.54
C ASN A 15 -2.92 -19.81 0.68
N SER A 16 -3.83 -20.78 0.59
CA SER A 16 -4.77 -21.15 1.67
C SER A 16 -4.08 -21.54 2.97
N ASP A 17 -2.78 -21.80 2.89
CA ASP A 17 -1.96 -22.31 3.98
C ASP A 17 -1.53 -21.18 4.94
N ILE A 18 -1.55 -19.91 4.51
CA ILE A 18 -1.12 -18.80 5.36
C ILE A 18 -2.08 -18.57 6.53
N PRO A 19 -1.61 -18.64 7.80
CA PRO A 19 -2.43 -18.37 8.96
C PRO A 19 -3.04 -16.97 8.91
N ARG A 20 -4.34 -16.87 9.21
CA ARG A 20 -5.06 -15.59 9.28
C ARG A 20 -4.37 -14.56 10.18
N VAL A 21 -3.78 -15.02 11.29
CA VAL A 21 -3.05 -14.17 12.23
C VAL A 21 -1.89 -13.41 11.57
N ILE A 22 -1.21 -14.01 10.58
CA ILE A 22 -0.14 -13.35 9.83
C ILE A 22 -0.73 -12.32 8.86
N LEU A 23 -1.86 -12.66 8.21
CA LEU A 23 -2.56 -11.76 7.29
C LEU A 23 -3.00 -10.47 7.98
N ASP A 24 -3.48 -10.55 9.23
CA ASP A 24 -3.88 -9.38 10.00
C ASP A 24 -2.70 -8.44 10.33
N ARG A 25 -1.47 -8.99 10.40
CA ARG A 25 -0.25 -8.23 10.68
C ARG A 25 0.42 -7.63 9.44
N LEU A 26 0.15 -8.17 8.25
CA LEU A 26 0.76 -7.71 6.99
C LEU A 26 0.58 -6.20 6.70
N PRO A 27 -0.62 -5.61 6.87
CA PRO A 27 -0.82 -4.17 6.63
C PRO A 27 0.03 -3.30 7.55
N ILE A 28 0.25 -3.77 8.79
CA ILE A 28 1.08 -3.08 9.78
C ILE A 28 2.52 -3.04 9.29
N TYR A 29 3.07 -4.19 8.85
CA TYR A 29 4.41 -4.25 8.27
C TYR A 29 4.57 -3.31 7.06
N LEU A 30 3.59 -3.28 6.14
CA LEU A 30 3.63 -2.38 4.98
C LEU A 30 3.65 -0.89 5.36
N ARG A 31 2.95 -0.51 6.42
CA ARG A 31 2.94 0.86 6.93
C ARG A 31 4.34 1.27 7.39
N ILE A 32 4.98 0.46 8.22
CA ILE A 32 6.32 0.76 8.75
C ILE A 32 7.35 0.75 7.63
N LEU A 33 7.28 -0.20 6.72
CA LEU A 33 8.19 -0.24 5.57
C LEU A 33 8.03 0.99 4.67
N SER A 34 6.82 1.55 4.59
CA SER A 34 6.60 2.82 3.90
C SER A 34 7.21 4.01 4.65
N GLN A 35 7.16 4.02 5.98
CA GLN A 35 7.84 5.04 6.80
C GLN A 35 9.36 4.93 6.68
N LEU A 36 9.92 3.72 6.83
CA LEU A 36 11.35 3.47 6.65
C LEU A 36 11.84 3.85 5.24
N GLN A 37 10.99 3.67 4.23
CA GLN A 37 11.30 4.11 2.87
C GLN A 37 11.30 5.64 2.75
N GLN A 38 10.41 6.35 3.44
CA GLN A 38 10.40 7.82 3.50
C GLN A 38 11.63 8.38 4.22
N GLU A 39 12.14 7.66 5.21
CA GLU A 39 13.38 7.97 5.93
C GLU A 39 14.65 7.56 5.13
N GLU A 40 14.51 7.13 3.87
CA GLU A 40 15.59 6.68 2.99
C GLU A 40 16.43 5.50 3.53
N ILE A 41 15.88 4.74 4.47
CA ILE A 41 16.54 3.57 5.06
C ILE A 41 16.50 2.42 4.05
N LYS A 42 17.67 1.98 3.60
CA LYS A 42 17.80 0.90 2.60
C LYS A 42 17.69 -0.50 3.22
N ILE A 43 18.22 -0.69 4.43
CA ILE A 43 18.34 -2.00 5.09
C ILE A 43 17.75 -1.90 6.49
N THR A 44 16.90 -2.86 6.85
CA THR A 44 16.28 -2.96 8.17
C THR A 44 16.50 -4.34 8.79
N SER A 45 16.59 -4.40 10.10
CA SER A 45 16.66 -5.66 10.85
C SER A 45 15.32 -5.94 11.55
N SER A 46 15.07 -7.20 11.91
CA SER A 46 13.89 -7.56 12.71
C SER A 46 13.79 -6.74 14.00
N ASN A 47 14.93 -6.41 14.61
CA ASN A 47 14.99 -5.63 15.85
C ASN A 47 14.65 -4.17 15.62
N LYS A 48 15.01 -3.59 14.47
CA LYS A 48 14.54 -2.24 14.10
C LYS A 48 13.04 -2.25 13.88
N ILE A 49 12.48 -3.24 13.17
CA ILE A 49 11.03 -3.32 12.93
C ILE A 49 10.26 -3.45 14.26
N SER A 50 10.75 -4.24 15.22
CA SER A 50 10.13 -4.38 16.54
C SER A 50 10.19 -3.10 17.40
N GLN A 51 11.00 -2.10 17.04
CA GLN A 51 10.97 -0.80 17.73
C GLN A 51 9.79 0.07 17.27
N TYR A 52 9.28 -0.17 16.06
CA TYR A 52 8.14 0.58 15.50
C TYR A 52 6.79 -0.07 15.80
N VAL A 53 6.76 -1.30 16.31
CA VAL A 53 5.55 -2.08 16.56
C VAL A 53 5.68 -2.85 17.85
N PRO A 54 4.60 -3.04 18.63
CA PRO A 54 4.60 -3.96 19.76
C PRO A 54 4.60 -5.43 19.32
N ILE A 55 5.56 -5.85 18.49
CA ILE A 55 5.74 -7.25 18.06
C ILE A 55 7.21 -7.61 18.27
N GLU A 56 7.43 -8.73 18.95
CA GLU A 56 8.77 -9.25 19.20
C GLU A 56 9.53 -9.59 17.92
N SER A 57 10.84 -9.30 17.91
CA SER A 57 11.73 -9.54 16.77
C SER A 57 11.72 -11.00 16.30
N SER A 58 11.54 -11.96 17.23
CA SER A 58 11.44 -13.39 16.96
C SER A 58 10.16 -13.73 16.18
N GLN A 59 9.03 -13.09 16.52
CA GLN A 59 7.76 -13.30 15.84
C GLN A 59 7.79 -12.71 14.44
N ILE A 60 8.40 -11.53 14.25
CA ILE A 60 8.58 -10.92 12.93
C ILE A 60 9.37 -11.85 12.01
N ARG A 61 10.45 -12.47 12.50
CA ARG A 61 11.22 -13.45 11.71
C ARG A 61 10.38 -14.65 11.33
N LYS A 62 9.62 -15.23 12.27
CA LYS A 62 8.71 -16.36 11.99
C LYS A 62 7.68 -15.99 10.93
N ASP A 63 7.04 -14.84 11.07
CA ASP A 63 6.06 -14.33 10.12
C ASP A 63 6.71 -14.17 8.72
N LEU A 64 7.86 -13.51 8.61
CA LEU A 64 8.56 -13.30 7.33
C LEU A 64 9.05 -14.62 6.68
N THR A 65 9.61 -15.53 7.47
CA THR A 65 10.03 -16.86 7.00
C THR A 65 8.84 -17.67 6.51
N TYR A 66 7.70 -17.60 7.21
CA TYR A 66 6.47 -18.27 6.79
C TYR A 66 5.98 -17.76 5.42
N LEU A 67 6.14 -16.46 5.17
CA LEU A 67 5.81 -15.84 3.87
C LEU A 67 6.84 -16.13 2.77
N GLY A 68 7.88 -16.90 3.05
CA GLY A 68 8.96 -17.20 2.11
C GLY A 68 9.92 -16.04 1.85
N ILE A 69 9.89 -15.00 2.70
CA ILE A 69 10.74 -13.82 2.55
C ILE A 69 11.96 -13.96 3.44
N ASN A 70 13.10 -14.24 2.80
CA ASN A 70 14.37 -14.37 3.49
C ASN A 70 15.18 -13.08 3.41
N GLY A 71 15.89 -12.78 4.51
CA GLY A 71 16.83 -11.67 4.57
C GLY A 71 18.20 -12.07 4.05
N ILE A 72 19.08 -11.07 3.99
CA ILE A 72 20.51 -11.25 3.74
C ILE A 72 21.17 -11.65 5.06
N ASN A 73 21.88 -12.78 5.06
CA ASN A 73 22.63 -13.28 6.22
C ASN A 73 23.54 -12.18 6.79
N GLY A 74 23.37 -11.86 8.07
CA GLY A 74 24.17 -10.85 8.78
C GLY A 74 23.85 -9.38 8.49
N LYS A 75 23.03 -9.06 7.47
CA LYS A 75 22.67 -7.66 7.12
C LYS A 75 21.20 -7.32 7.38
N GLY A 76 20.29 -8.30 7.31
CA GLY A 76 18.85 -8.08 7.47
C GLY A 76 18.10 -7.99 6.15
N TYR A 77 17.03 -7.21 6.10
CA TYR A 77 16.09 -7.16 4.97
C TYR A 77 16.23 -5.85 4.20
N SER A 78 16.24 -5.92 2.87
CA SER A 78 16.13 -4.75 2.00
C SER A 78 14.71 -4.19 2.09
N VAL A 79 14.55 -2.93 2.50
CA VAL A 79 13.24 -2.30 2.73
C VAL A 79 12.42 -2.27 1.43
N LYS A 80 13.06 -1.89 0.32
CA LYS A 80 12.41 -1.81 -1.01
C LYS A 80 11.91 -3.18 -1.47
N THR A 81 12.78 -4.19 -1.43
CA THR A 81 12.45 -5.54 -1.90
C THR A 81 11.39 -6.19 -1.00
N LEU A 82 11.53 -6.06 0.32
CA LEU A 82 10.58 -6.59 1.29
C LEU A 82 9.18 -5.99 1.10
N LYS A 83 9.09 -4.66 0.93
CA LYS A 83 7.82 -3.98 0.65
C LYS A 83 7.18 -4.49 -0.64
N GLN A 84 7.93 -4.61 -1.72
CA GLN A 84 7.42 -5.11 -3.01
C GLN A 84 6.92 -6.55 -2.90
N SER A 85 7.65 -7.43 -2.22
CA SER A 85 7.20 -8.81 -1.99
C SER A 85 5.90 -8.88 -1.20
N LEU A 86 5.76 -8.06 -0.15
CA LEU A 86 4.53 -7.98 0.65
C LEU A 86 3.34 -7.39 -0.13
N GLN A 87 3.58 -6.38 -0.97
CA GLN A 87 2.55 -5.80 -1.86
C GLN A 87 2.03 -6.82 -2.86
N LYS A 88 2.95 -7.58 -3.49
CA LYS A 88 2.63 -8.65 -4.42
C LYS A 88 1.84 -9.77 -3.74
N LEU A 89 2.25 -10.17 -2.53
CA LEU A 89 1.56 -11.17 -1.73
C LEU A 89 0.12 -10.75 -1.39
N LEU A 90 -0.07 -9.48 -0.98
CA LEU A 90 -1.39 -8.93 -0.67
C LEU A 90 -2.24 -8.62 -1.91
N GLY A 91 -1.69 -8.73 -3.12
CA GLY A 91 -2.38 -8.37 -4.35
C GLY A 91 -2.74 -6.88 -4.42
N LEU A 92 -1.94 -6.01 -3.79
CA LEU A 92 -2.16 -4.55 -3.83
C LEU A 92 -1.86 -3.95 -5.21
N ASP A 93 -1.14 -4.68 -6.06
CA ASP A 93 -0.91 -4.33 -7.46
C ASP A 93 -2.10 -4.70 -8.38
N ALA A 94 -3.07 -5.46 -7.88
CA ALA A 94 -4.25 -5.86 -8.63
C ALA A 94 -5.40 -4.86 -8.47
N SER A 95 -6.19 -4.67 -9.52
CA SER A 95 -7.43 -3.91 -9.46
C SER A 95 -8.58 -4.78 -8.94
N TRP A 96 -9.07 -4.47 -7.75
CA TRP A 96 -10.21 -5.16 -7.16
C TRP A 96 -11.50 -4.47 -7.58
N ASN A 97 -12.38 -5.19 -8.27
CA ASN A 97 -13.73 -4.71 -8.58
C ASN A 97 -14.61 -4.91 -7.33
N ALA A 98 -14.90 -3.81 -6.63
CA ALA A 98 -15.81 -3.80 -5.50
C ALA A 98 -17.13 -3.12 -5.88
N VAL A 99 -18.26 -3.68 -5.43
CA VAL A 99 -19.59 -3.10 -5.60
C VAL A 99 -20.14 -2.77 -4.21
N LEU A 100 -20.54 -1.52 -4.02
CA LEU A 100 -21.24 -1.09 -2.82
C LEU A 100 -22.74 -1.34 -3.01
N ILE A 101 -23.33 -2.21 -2.18
CA ILE A 101 -24.77 -2.47 -2.17
C ILE A 101 -25.36 -1.70 -0.99
N GLY A 102 -26.15 -0.66 -1.30
CA GLY A 102 -26.78 0.23 -0.33
C GLY A 102 -26.34 1.68 -0.48
N GLY A 103 -27.27 2.55 -0.89
CA GLY A 103 -27.02 3.97 -1.11
C GLY A 103 -27.42 4.84 0.09
N SER A 104 -26.76 4.66 1.24
CA SER A 104 -26.92 5.56 2.39
C SER A 104 -25.99 6.77 2.28
N THR A 105 -26.20 7.79 3.11
CA THR A 105 -25.31 8.96 3.21
C THR A 105 -23.86 8.53 3.50
N LEU A 106 -23.66 7.50 4.35
CA LEU A 106 -22.36 6.91 4.63
C LEU A 106 -21.73 6.27 3.38
N GLY A 107 -22.51 5.51 2.62
CA GLY A 107 -22.06 4.88 1.38
C GLY A 107 -21.59 5.91 0.34
N ARG A 108 -22.35 7.00 0.19
CA ARG A 108 -21.99 8.11 -0.70
C ARG A 108 -20.72 8.84 -0.25
N SER A 109 -20.59 9.14 1.04
CA SER A 109 -19.38 9.77 1.59
C SER A 109 -18.15 8.86 1.44
N ALA A 110 -18.31 7.54 1.66
CA ALA A 110 -17.23 6.57 1.47
C ALA A 110 -16.79 6.50 -0.01
N MET A 111 -17.74 6.49 -0.95
CA MET A 111 -17.45 6.56 -2.38
C MET A 111 -16.71 7.83 -2.78
N GLU A 112 -17.13 8.99 -2.25
CA GLU A 112 -16.50 10.27 -2.54
C GLU A 112 -15.07 10.34 -1.98
N PHE A 113 -14.86 9.83 -0.76
CA PHE A 113 -13.52 9.71 -0.17
C PHE A 113 -12.61 8.77 -0.98
N MET A 114 -13.13 7.62 -1.43
CA MET A 114 -12.38 6.69 -2.28
C MET A 114 -12.04 7.31 -3.65
N LYS A 115 -12.93 8.15 -4.21
CA LYS A 115 -12.70 8.87 -5.47
C LYS A 115 -11.57 9.90 -5.34
N GLN A 116 -11.53 10.66 -4.24
CA GLN A 116 -10.49 11.66 -3.99
C GLN A 116 -9.08 11.05 -3.89
N LYS A 117 -8.94 9.86 -3.27
CA LYS A 117 -7.64 9.18 -3.12
C LYS A 117 -7.02 8.72 -4.45
N LYS A 118 -7.82 8.62 -5.51
CA LYS A 118 -7.34 8.26 -6.86
C LYS A 118 -6.81 9.47 -7.64
N ILE A 119 -7.21 10.69 -7.26
CA ILE A 119 -6.87 11.94 -7.96
C ILE A 119 -5.52 12.51 -7.50
N SER A 120 -5.07 12.21 -6.28
CA SER A 120 -3.76 12.67 -5.76
C SER A 120 -2.54 12.06 -6.49
N ASN A 121 -2.73 11.03 -7.31
CA ASN A 121 -1.66 10.45 -8.13
C ASN A 121 -1.54 11.12 -9.52
N ILE A 122 -2.47 12.01 -9.89
CA ILE A 122 -2.50 12.72 -11.18
C ILE A 122 -2.12 14.21 -11.03
N GLN A 123 -2.16 14.78 -9.82
CA GLN A 123 -1.83 16.20 -9.60
C GLN A 123 -0.33 16.50 -9.44
N ASN A 124 0.52 15.49 -9.20
CA ASN A 124 1.97 15.69 -9.06
C ASN A 124 2.69 16.00 -10.39
N SER A 125 1.98 15.97 -11.53
CA SER A 125 2.52 16.34 -12.85
C SER A 125 2.16 17.76 -13.30
N CYS A 126 1.29 18.48 -12.59
CA CYS A 126 0.93 19.85 -12.95
C CYS A 126 1.79 20.85 -12.18
N SER A 127 3.08 20.92 -12.55
CA SER A 127 3.96 22.00 -12.13
C SER A 127 3.49 23.31 -12.74
N ILE A 128 3.00 24.18 -11.86
CA ILE A 128 2.90 25.63 -11.95
C ILE A 128 4.03 26.19 -12.84
N ARG A 129 3.70 26.78 -13.99
CA ARG A 129 4.60 27.69 -14.72
C ARG A 129 4.10 29.12 -14.61
N SER A 130 4.74 29.80 -13.66
CA SER A 130 5.04 31.24 -13.61
C SER A 130 3.90 32.24 -13.47
N LYS A 131 3.74 32.74 -12.22
CA LYS A 131 3.45 34.15 -11.99
C LYS A 131 4.56 35.00 -12.64
N HIS A 132 4.20 35.98 -13.45
CA HIS A 132 5.00 37.19 -13.62
C HIS A 132 4.05 38.39 -13.66
N GLN A 133 3.92 39.07 -12.52
CA GLN A 133 3.50 40.47 -12.48
C GLN A 133 4.59 41.28 -13.20
N ASN A 134 4.23 42.13 -14.15
CA ASN A 134 4.17 43.59 -13.97
C ASN A 134 4.28 44.33 -15.32
N ASP A 135 3.66 45.52 -15.36
CA ASP A 135 3.97 46.67 -16.21
C ASP A 135 3.68 46.60 -17.72
N ARG A 136 2.46 47.04 -18.09
CA ARG A 136 2.28 48.30 -18.84
C ARG A 136 0.81 48.56 -19.15
N GLN A 137 0.19 49.44 -18.37
CA GLN A 137 -0.85 50.32 -18.90
C GLN A 137 -0.18 51.37 -19.80
N LYS A 138 -0.41 51.23 -21.10
CA LYS A 138 -0.24 52.19 -22.20
C LYS A 138 -1.17 51.64 -23.29
N ASN A 139 -2.11 52.34 -23.89
CA ASN A 139 -2.29 53.76 -24.17
C ASN A 139 -3.78 54.03 -24.42
N PHE A 140 -4.14 55.32 -24.27
CA PHE A 140 -5.02 56.12 -25.12
C PHE A 140 -6.23 55.46 -25.81
#